data_AF-A0A3N5XV13-F1
#
_entry.id   AF-A0A3N5XV13-F1
#
_cell.length_a   1.000
_cell.length_b   1.000
_cell.length_c   1.000
_cell.angle_alpha   90.00
_cell.angle_beta   90.00
_cell.angle_gamma   90.00
#
_symmetry.space_group_name_H-M   'P 1'
#
loop_
_entity.id
_entity.type
_entity.pdbx_description
1 polymer ?
#
loop_
_entity_poly.entity_id
_entity_poly.type
_entity_poly.pdbx_seq_one_letter_code
_entity_poly.pdbx_strand_id
1 'polypeptide(L)' 'AVGDVLVVVYCYRENTIRLISARRATPSERRSYEKGV' A
#
# COMPACT_ATOMS: atom_id res chain seq x y z
N ALA A 1 6.51 -15.71 8.72
CA ALA A 1 5.40 -14.75 8.82
C ALA A 1 4.88 -14.48 7.41
N VAL A 2 3.58 -14.64 7.16
CA VAL A 2 2.94 -14.20 5.91
C VAL A 2 2.84 -12.67 6.01
N GLY A 3 3.37 -11.94 5.02
CA GLY A 3 3.67 -10.50 5.14
C GLY A 3 2.48 -9.60 5.52
N ASP A 4 2.77 -8.38 5.98
CA ASP A 4 1.76 -7.35 6.26
C ASP A 4 1.44 -6.52 4.99
N VAL A 5 0.18 -6.12 4.85
CA VAL A 5 -0.27 -5.20 3.79
C VAL A 5 -0.17 -3.74 4.28
N LEU A 6 0.52 -2.92 3.50
CA LEU A 6 0.74 -1.49 3.76
C LEU A 6 0.01 -0.66 2.69
N VAL A 7 -0.75 0.34 3.14
CA VAL A 7 -1.37 1.32 2.23
C VAL A 7 -0.46 2.53 2.17
N VAL A 8 -0.06 2.92 0.97
CA VAL A 8 0.84 4.06 0.73
C VAL A 8 0.17 5.13 -0.12
N VAL A 9 0.42 6.39 0.24
CA VAL A 9 0.16 7.54 -0.63
C VAL A 9 1.48 7.96 -1.22
N TYR A 10 1.56 8.03 -2.54
CA TYR A 10 2.79 8.36 -3.25
C TYR A 10 2.49 9.33 -4.40
N CYS A 11 3.54 10.00 -4.85
CA CYS A 11 3.52 10.72 -6.11
C CYS A 11 4.75 10.36 -6.94
N TYR A 12 4.66 10.56 -8.25
CA TYR A 12 5.81 10.54 -9.13
C TYR A 12 6.48 11.91 -9.11
N ARG A 13 7.80 11.94 -8.96
CA ARG A 13 8.64 13.09 -9.23
C ARG A 13 9.68 12.68 -10.26
N GLU A 14 9.52 13.19 -11.47
CA GLU A 14 10.28 12.72 -12.64
C GLU A 14 10.11 11.19 -12.77
N ASN A 15 11.21 10.44 -12.73
CA ASN A 15 11.22 8.99 -12.84
C ASN A 15 11.38 8.28 -11.48
N THR A 16 11.10 8.98 -10.37
CA THR A 16 11.24 8.45 -9.01
C THR A 16 9.91 8.49 -8.26
N ILE A 17 9.59 7.41 -7.54
CA ILE A 17 8.45 7.36 -6.63
C ILE A 17 8.82 8.04 -5.31
N ARG A 18 8.05 9.06 -4.92
CA ARG A 18 8.14 9.67 -3.59
C ARG A 18 6.98 9.17 -2.74
N LEU A 19 7.29 8.45 -1.66
CA LEU A 19 6.31 8.12 -0.63
C LEU A 19 6.02 9.37 0.20
N ILE A 20 4.73 9.67 0.38
CA ILE A 20 4.24 10.82 1.15
C ILE A 20 3.76 10.34 2.52
N SER A 21 3.03 9.24 2.55
CA SER A 21 2.51 8.64 3.78
C SER A 21 2.39 7.13 3.63
N ALA A 22 2.53 6.44 4.75
CA ALA A 22 2.36 5.01 4.86
C ALA A 22 1.59 4.68 6.14
N ARG A 23 0.62 3.78 6.04
CA ARG A 23 -0.10 3.27 7.22
C ARG A 23 -0.45 1.81 7.06
N ARG A 24 -0.72 1.17 8.19
CA ARG A 24 -1.24 -0.19 8.20
C ARG A 24 -2.57 -0.25 7.43
N ALA A 25 -2.73 -1.28 6.60
CA ALA A 25 -4.00 -1.55 5.95
C ALA A 25 -5.06 -1.90 7.01
N THR A 26 -6.26 -1.38 6.82
CA THR A 26 -7.43 -1.84 7.56
C THR A 26 -7.81 -3.26 7.12
N PRO A 27 -8.57 -4.03 7.93
CA PRO A 27 -8.98 -5.37 7.55
C PRO A 27 -9.77 -5.42 6.23
N SER A 28 -10.55 -4.40 5.91
CA SER A 28 -11.28 -4.30 4.64
C SER A 28 -10.35 -4.08 3.45
N GLU A 29 -9.37 -3.18 3.56
CA GLU A 29 -8.36 -2.93 2.50
C GLU A 29 -7.50 -4.16 2.25
N ARG A 30 -7.11 -4.88 3.31
CA ARG A 30 -6.40 -6.17 3.18
C ARG A 30 -7.22 -7.18 2.37
N ARG A 31 -8.51 -7.36 2.72
CA ARG A 31 -9.40 -8.25 1.96
C ARG A 31 -9.57 -7.84 0.51
N SER A 32 -9.60 -6.54 0.21
CA SER A 32 -9.66 -6.05 -1.17
C SER A 32 -8.38 -6.38 -1.95
N TYR A 33 -7.20 -6.25 -1.32
CA TYR A 33 -5.93 -6.66 -1.93
C TYR A 33 -5.89 -8.16 -2.21
N GLU A 34 -6.30 -8.99 -1.24
CA GLU A 34 -6.32 -10.46 -1.36
C GLU A 34 -7.27 -10.98 -2.45
N LYS A 35 -8.28 -10.20 -2.86
CA LYS A 35 -9.18 -10.57 -3.97
C LYS A 35 -8.57 -10.32 -5.36
N GLY A 36 -7.55 -9.47 -5.45
CA GLY A 36 -6.92 -9.09 -6.72
C GLY A 36 -5.64 -9.86 -7.03
N VAL A 37 -5.26 -10.81 -6.18
CA VAL A 37 -4.14 -11.76 -6.37
C VAL A 37 -4.71 -13.08 -6.86
#